data_AF-A0A9P5X1V3-F1
#
_entry.id   AF-A0A9P5X1V3-F1
#
_cell.length_a   1.000
_cell.length_b   1.000
_cell.length_c   1.000
_cell.angle_alpha   90.00
_cell.angle_beta   90.00
_cell.angle_gamma   90.00
#
_symmetry.space_group_name_H-M   'P 1'
#
loop_
_entity.id
_entity.type
_entity.pdbx_description
1 polymer ?
#
loop_
_entity_poly.entity_id
_entity_poly.type
_entity_poly.pdbx_seq_one_letter_code
_entity_poly.pdbx_strand_id
1 'polypeptide(L)'
;QQLQAISCHNPFQNHDFMFVDMPGFDNTHRSDMGILEEIAYWLEKIFAPFSHFLSGVLYLHRITDNQMINTLMHNLNMFEKPCRRDSLSNVIFVMMIWGELKEGDHSGNKHEEELCNSYLKLFLSKGSQMLQFKHIISSAWSIINTLPMMQKVSKVQKGDGQ
;
A
#
# COMPACT_ATOMS: atom_id res chain seq x y z
N GLN A 1 12.31 -0.78 14.04
CA GLN A 1 12.61 -0.10 12.77
C GLN A 1 12.13 1.35 12.84
N GLN A 2 12.75 2.24 12.07
CA GLN A 2 12.31 3.62 11.83
C GLN A 2 11.78 3.75 10.40
N LEU A 3 10.93 4.75 10.16
CA LEU A 3 10.40 5.09 8.84
C LEU A 3 11.51 5.50 7.86
N GLN A 4 11.52 4.92 6.65
CA GLN A 4 12.49 5.26 5.61
C GLN A 4 11.80 5.62 4.29
N ALA A 5 12.17 6.76 3.70
CA ALA A 5 11.74 7.13 2.35
C ALA A 5 12.82 6.75 1.32
N ILE A 6 12.40 6.17 0.21
CA ILE A 6 13.26 5.74 -0.90
C ILE A 6 12.66 6.25 -2.20
N SER A 7 13.39 7.09 -2.92
CA SER A 7 13.00 7.55 -4.26
C SER A 7 13.52 6.59 -5.32
N CYS A 8 12.70 6.30 -6.34
CA CYS A 8 13.09 5.48 -7.47
C CYS A 8 12.47 6.01 -8.77
N HIS A 9 13.20 5.84 -9.87
CA HIS A 9 12.74 6.20 -11.19
C HIS A 9 12.13 4.98 -11.89
N ASN A 10 10.94 5.14 -12.48
CA ASN A 10 10.30 4.10 -13.26
C ASN A 10 10.90 4.05 -14.67
N PRO A 11 11.67 3.00 -15.01
CA PRO A 11 12.33 2.90 -16.32
C PRO A 11 11.35 2.67 -17.48
N PHE A 12 10.08 2.36 -17.19
CA PHE A 12 9.06 2.04 -18.19
C PHE A 12 8.07 3.19 -18.47
N GLN A 13 7.91 4.13 -17.53
CA GLN A 13 6.90 5.20 -17.64
C GLN A 13 7.46 6.61 -17.42
N ASN A 14 8.76 6.79 -17.17
CA ASN A 14 9.41 8.09 -16.95
C ASN A 14 8.73 8.93 -15.84
N HIS A 15 8.40 8.27 -14.72
CA HIS A 15 7.85 8.89 -13.52
C HIS A 15 8.68 8.50 -12.31
N ASP A 16 8.81 9.42 -11.35
CA ASP A 16 9.48 9.15 -10.09
C ASP A 16 8.48 8.75 -9.01
N PHE A 17 8.82 7.70 -8.26
CA PHE A 17 8.05 7.22 -7.12
C PHE A 17 8.86 7.42 -5.85
N MET A 18 8.18 7.82 -4.77
CA MET A 18 8.75 7.82 -3.43
C MET A 18 8.03 6.73 -2.62
N PHE A 19 8.76 5.68 -2.30
CA PHE A 19 8.32 4.63 -1.40
C PHE A 19 8.64 5.00 0.02
N VAL A 20 7.73 4.64 0.92
CA VAL A 20 7.92 4.85 2.36
C VAL A 20 7.80 3.50 3.02
N ASP A 21 8.92 2.99 3.50
CA ASP A 21 8.97 1.75 4.27
C ASP A 21 8.50 2.03 5.69
N MET A 22 7.45 1.31 6.08
CA MET A 22 6.77 1.45 7.36
C MET A 22 7.23 0.30 8.26
N PRO A 23 7.63 0.55 9.52
CA PRO A 23 7.92 -0.53 10.46
C PRO A 23 6.69 -1.45 10.59
N GLY A 24 6.92 -2.76 10.55
CA GLY A 24 5.85 -3.75 10.67
C GLY A 24 5.04 -3.57 11.95
N PHE A 25 3.72 -3.76 11.84
CA PHE A 25 2.77 -3.68 12.95
C PHE A 25 2.91 -4.82 13.98
N ASP A 26 3.77 -5.80 13.72
CA ASP A 26 3.93 -7.02 14.55
C ASP A 26 4.92 -6.85 15.72
N ASN A 27 5.33 -5.61 16.03
CA ASN A 27 6.22 -5.35 17.15
C ASN A 27 5.45 -5.38 18.47
N THR A 28 5.55 -6.50 19.18
CA THR A 28 5.06 -6.79 20.54
C THR A 28 5.42 -5.77 21.65
N HIS A 29 6.21 -4.74 21.34
CA HIS A 29 6.66 -3.72 22.27
C HIS A 29 6.05 -2.33 22.05
N ARG A 30 5.23 -2.14 21.01
CA ARG A 30 4.52 -0.88 20.75
C ARG A 30 3.03 -1.15 20.56
N SER A 31 2.18 -0.26 21.05
CA SER A 31 0.75 -0.35 20.74
C SER A 31 0.51 -0.04 19.27
N ASP A 32 -0.43 -0.74 18.64
CA ASP A 32 -0.90 -0.45 17.27
C ASP A 32 -1.17 1.05 17.08
N MET A 33 -1.81 1.68 18.08
CA MET A 33 -2.08 3.12 18.12
C MET A 33 -0.82 3.99 18.05
N GLY A 34 0.28 3.61 18.72
CA GLY A 34 1.53 4.37 18.67
C GLY A 34 2.23 4.27 17.31
N ILE A 35 2.18 3.10 16.67
CA ILE A 35 2.67 2.94 15.29
C ILE A 35 1.80 3.76 14.34
N LEU A 36 0.47 3.76 14.54
CA LEU A 36 -0.48 4.52 13.75
C LEU A 36 -0.30 6.04 13.85
N GLU A 37 -0.06 6.58 15.04
CA GLU A 37 0.23 8.00 15.25
C GLU A 37 1.54 8.43 14.58
N GLU A 38 2.57 7.58 14.64
CA GLU A 38 3.87 7.83 14.00
C GLU A 38 3.72 7.91 12.47
N ILE A 39 2.94 7.00 11.87
CA ILE A 39 2.65 7.00 10.44
C ILE A 39 1.85 8.25 10.06
N ALA A 40 0.76 8.56 10.75
CA ALA A 40 -0.08 9.72 10.45
C ALA A 40 0.72 11.04 10.55
N TYR A 41 1.50 11.20 11.63
CA TYR A 41 2.39 12.34 11.83
C TYR A 41 3.42 12.48 10.71
N TRP A 42 4.02 11.37 10.29
CA TRP A 42 5.02 11.37 9.23
C TRP A 42 4.41 11.72 7.87
N LEU A 43 3.25 11.16 7.54
CA LEU A 43 2.51 11.49 6.32
C LEU A 43 2.14 12.98 6.31
N GLU A 44 1.64 13.53 7.42
CA GLU A 44 1.37 14.97 7.53
C GLU A 44 2.63 15.82 7.30
N LYS A 45 3.76 15.47 7.93
CA LYS A 45 5.03 16.19 7.77
C LYS A 45 5.55 16.23 6.35
N ILE A 46 5.33 15.18 5.56
CA ILE A 46 5.83 15.09 4.19
C ILE A 46 4.81 15.55 3.15
N PHE A 47 3.52 15.42 3.41
CA PHE A 47 2.50 15.86 2.46
C PHE A 47 2.08 17.32 2.66
N ALA A 48 2.10 17.84 3.90
CA ALA A 48 1.73 19.23 4.17
C ALA A 48 2.58 20.28 3.44
N PRO A 49 3.93 20.14 3.32
CA PRO A 49 4.75 21.15 2.65
C PRO A 49 4.68 21.09 1.13
N PHE A 50 4.40 19.91 0.56
CA PHE A 50 4.65 19.68 -0.87
C PHE A 50 3.38 19.50 -1.71
N SER A 51 2.18 19.51 -1.11
CA SER A 51 0.92 19.13 -1.79
C SER A 51 1.05 17.82 -2.58
N HIS A 52 1.96 16.94 -2.16
CA HIS A 52 2.04 15.60 -2.73
C HIS A 52 0.84 14.81 -2.20
N PHE A 53 0.23 14.04 -3.09
CA PHE A 53 -0.90 13.19 -2.75
C PHE A 53 -0.38 11.76 -2.59
N LEU A 54 -0.84 11.07 -1.56
CA LEU A 54 -0.60 9.63 -1.44
C LEU A 54 -1.33 8.92 -2.60
N SER A 55 -0.56 8.37 -3.54
CA SER A 55 -1.11 7.64 -4.69
C SER A 55 -1.74 6.30 -4.28
N GLY A 56 -1.24 5.68 -3.22
CA GLY A 56 -1.80 4.45 -2.67
C GLY A 56 -0.89 3.76 -1.67
N VAL A 57 -1.34 2.60 -1.19
CA VAL A 57 -0.68 1.80 -0.16
C VAL A 57 -0.43 0.39 -0.71
N LEU A 58 0.81 -0.07 -0.61
CA LEU A 58 1.18 -1.45 -0.90
C LEU A 58 1.25 -2.23 0.42
N TYR A 59 0.40 -3.24 0.60
CA TYR A 59 0.46 -4.15 1.75
C TYR A 59 1.12 -5.45 1.32
N LEU A 60 2.34 -5.69 1.79
CA LEU A 60 3.11 -6.87 1.44
C LEU A 60 2.80 -8.00 2.44
N HIS A 61 2.31 -9.14 1.94
CA HIS A 61 1.97 -10.30 2.75
C HIS A 61 2.65 -11.56 2.22
N ARG A 62 3.24 -12.37 3.10
CA ARG A 62 3.82 -13.67 2.70
C ARG A 62 2.70 -14.69 2.64
N ILE A 63 2.59 -15.41 1.52
CA ILE A 63 1.51 -16.39 1.34
C ILE A 63 1.61 -17.60 2.29
N THR A 64 2.77 -17.78 2.92
CA THR A 64 3.02 -18.84 3.91
C THR A 64 2.60 -18.47 5.33
N ASP A 65 2.22 -17.21 5.59
CA ASP A 65 1.89 -16.74 6.92
C ASP A 65 0.41 -16.98 7.24
N ASN A 66 0.12 -17.88 8.18
CA ASN A 66 -1.25 -18.27 8.53
C ASN A 66 -2.10 -17.18 9.21
N GLN A 67 -1.58 -15.97 9.40
CA GLN A 67 -2.28 -14.90 10.12
C GLN A 67 -2.33 -13.63 9.28
N MET A 68 -3.51 -13.33 8.71
CA MET A 68 -3.89 -11.95 8.42
C MET A 68 -4.34 -11.31 9.74
N ILE A 69 -3.44 -10.56 10.37
CA ILE A 69 -3.64 -9.98 11.70
C ILE A 69 -4.84 -9.01 11.69
N ASN A 70 -5.69 -9.07 12.72
CA ASN A 70 -6.76 -8.11 13.04
C ASN A 70 -6.32 -6.62 12.90
N THR A 71 -5.04 -6.35 13.12
CA THR A 71 -4.38 -5.05 12.97
C THR A 71 -4.53 -4.47 11.56
N LEU A 72 -4.58 -5.30 10.50
CA LEU A 72 -4.83 -4.82 9.14
C LEU A 72 -6.17 -4.07 9.00
N MET A 73 -7.24 -4.65 9.53
CA MET A 73 -8.59 -4.07 9.46
C MET A 73 -8.65 -2.75 10.24
N HIS A 74 -7.97 -2.68 11.39
CA HIS A 74 -7.88 -1.46 12.18
C HIS A 74 -7.07 -0.37 11.46
N ASN A 75 -5.94 -0.73 10.84
CA ASN A 75 -5.03 0.22 10.19
C ASN A 75 -5.62 0.78 8.90
N LEU A 76 -6.25 -0.06 8.08
CA LEU A 76 -6.82 0.35 6.80
C LEU A 76 -8.05 1.26 6.94
N ASN A 77 -8.85 1.09 7.99
CA ASN A 77 -9.95 2.00 8.30
C ASN A 77 -9.46 3.44 8.63
N MET A 78 -8.20 3.59 9.05
CA MET A 78 -7.61 4.91 9.30
C MET A 78 -7.03 5.58 8.07
N PHE A 79 -6.60 4.84 7.05
CA PHE A 79 -6.19 5.42 5.75
C PHE A 79 -7.36 6.08 5.01
N GLU A 80 -8.62 5.80 5.37
CA GLU A 80 -9.80 6.51 4.87
C GLU A 80 -9.82 8.00 5.22
N LYS A 81 -9.17 8.43 6.31
CA LYS A 81 -9.16 9.84 6.75
C LYS A 81 -8.18 10.75 5.98
N PRO A 82 -6.88 10.40 5.85
CA PRO A 82 -5.93 11.21 5.10
C PRO A 82 -6.12 11.09 3.58
N CYS A 83 -6.65 9.97 3.08
CA CYS A 83 -6.97 9.81 1.67
C CYS A 83 -8.42 10.23 1.40
N ARG A 84 -8.65 11.45 0.90
CA ARG A 84 -10.01 11.90 0.53
C ARG A 84 -10.59 11.05 -0.62
N ARG A 85 -11.79 10.51 -0.37
CA ARG A 85 -12.72 9.81 -1.28
C ARG A 85 -12.12 8.54 -1.95
N ASP A 86 -12.73 7.40 -1.66
CA ASP A 86 -12.40 6.07 -2.23
C ASP A 86 -10.97 5.57 -1.96
N SER A 87 -10.41 5.92 -0.79
CA SER A 87 -9.03 5.57 -0.36
C SER A 87 -8.66 4.10 -0.50
N LEU A 88 -9.65 3.21 -0.34
CA LEU A 88 -9.42 1.78 -0.34
C LEU A 88 -9.17 1.26 -1.75
N SER A 89 -9.66 1.93 -2.80
CA SER A 89 -9.33 1.57 -4.18
C SER A 89 -7.84 1.74 -4.51
N ASN A 90 -7.12 2.52 -3.71
CA ASN A 90 -5.68 2.73 -3.85
C ASN A 90 -4.85 1.80 -2.95
N VAL A 91 -5.47 0.79 -2.33
CA VAL A 91 -4.78 -0.23 -1.54
C VAL A 91 -4.56 -1.45 -2.42
N ILE A 92 -3.31 -1.91 -2.50
CA ILE A 92 -2.92 -3.13 -3.21
C ILE A 92 -2.32 -4.11 -2.20
N PHE A 93 -2.94 -5.27 -2.07
CA PHE A 93 -2.42 -6.42 -1.34
C PHE A 93 -1.48 -7.20 -2.25
N VAL A 94 -0.21 -7.25 -1.90
CA VAL A 94 0.83 -7.92 -2.67
C VAL A 94 1.21 -9.23 -1.99
N MET A 95 0.82 -10.35 -2.59
CA MET A 95 1.17 -11.68 -2.11
C MET A 95 2.58 -12.03 -2.56
N MET A 96 3.47 -12.28 -1.61
CA MET A 96 4.89 -12.56 -1.81
C MET A 96 5.25 -13.99 -1.40
N ILE A 97 6.46 -14.41 -1.79
CA ILE A 97 7.09 -15.66 -1.32
C ILE A 97 6.37 -16.93 -1.82
N TRP A 98 5.79 -16.86 -3.02
CA TRP A 98 5.24 -18.03 -3.72
C TRP A 98 6.28 -19.11 -4.05
N GLY A 99 7.54 -18.72 -4.26
CA GLY A 99 8.62 -19.63 -4.64
C GLY A 99 9.15 -20.55 -3.53
N GLU A 100 8.72 -20.36 -2.28
CA GLU A 100 9.08 -21.25 -1.16
C GLU A 100 8.14 -22.46 -1.04
N LEU A 101 7.02 -22.45 -1.77
CA LEU A 101 6.11 -23.59 -1.84
C LEU A 101 6.74 -24.72 -2.66
N LYS A 102 6.58 -25.96 -2.18
CA LYS A 102 7.08 -27.14 -2.90
C LYS A 102 6.31 -27.34 -4.20
N GLU A 103 6.94 -27.95 -5.20
CA GLU A 103 6.25 -28.30 -6.44
C GLU A 103 5.05 -29.22 -6.15
N GLY A 104 3.86 -28.84 -6.62
CA GLY A 104 2.60 -29.54 -6.32
C GLY A 104 1.94 -29.14 -4.98
N ASP A 105 2.52 -28.21 -4.22
CA ASP A 105 1.88 -27.65 -3.04
C ASP A 105 0.83 -26.60 -3.42
N HIS A 106 -0.44 -26.91 -3.13
CA HIS A 106 -1.58 -26.04 -3.40
C HIS A 106 -2.01 -25.22 -2.18
N SER A 107 -1.28 -25.30 -1.06
CA SER A 107 -1.60 -24.57 0.17
C SER A 107 -1.63 -23.07 -0.04
N GLY A 108 -0.68 -22.50 -0.80
CA GLY A 108 -0.66 -21.07 -1.11
C GLY A 108 -1.89 -20.61 -1.91
N ASN A 109 -2.35 -21.40 -2.88
CA ASN A 109 -3.56 -21.07 -3.65
C ASN A 109 -4.81 -21.11 -2.77
N LYS A 110 -4.92 -22.12 -1.89
CA LYS A 110 -6.03 -22.20 -0.93
C LYS A 110 -6.01 -21.02 0.03
N HIS A 111 -4.82 -20.65 0.52
CA HIS A 111 -4.67 -19.53 1.41
C HIS A 111 -5.02 -18.21 0.73
N GLU A 112 -4.57 -17.97 -0.51
CA GLU A 112 -4.95 -16.79 -1.29
C GLU A 112 -6.47 -16.70 -1.49
N GLU A 113 -7.12 -17.84 -1.77
CA GLU A 113 -8.58 -17.92 -1.89
C GLU A 113 -9.28 -17.60 -0.55
N GLU A 114 -8.76 -18.12 0.56
CA GLU A 114 -9.25 -17.81 1.91
C GLU A 114 -9.11 -16.32 2.22
N LEU A 115 -7.95 -15.71 1.97
CA LEU A 115 -7.69 -14.29 2.20
C LEU A 115 -8.67 -13.43 1.40
N CYS A 116 -8.88 -13.76 0.12
CA CYS A 116 -9.82 -13.09 -0.78
C CYS A 116 -11.27 -13.18 -0.26
N ASN A 117 -11.70 -14.39 0.14
CA ASN A 117 -13.08 -14.66 0.51
C ASN A 117 -13.45 -14.26 1.95
N SER A 118 -12.45 -13.98 2.79
CA SER A 118 -12.64 -13.59 4.19
C SER A 118 -12.14 -12.17 4.46
N TYR A 119 -10.88 -12.04 4.87
CA TYR A 119 -10.30 -10.81 5.41
C TYR A 119 -10.25 -9.66 4.38
N LEU A 120 -9.97 -9.97 3.11
CA LEU A 120 -9.84 -8.96 2.05
C LEU A 120 -11.14 -8.61 1.36
N LYS A 121 -12.20 -9.39 1.57
CA LYS A 121 -13.46 -9.26 0.84
C LYS A 121 -14.03 -7.84 0.86
N LEU A 122 -13.99 -7.17 2.01
CA LEU A 122 -14.45 -5.79 2.15
C LEU A 122 -13.62 -4.81 1.29
N PHE A 123 -12.29 -4.95 1.31
CA PHE A 123 -11.38 -4.10 0.55
C PHE A 123 -11.56 -4.30 -0.95
N LEU A 124 -11.61 -5.55 -1.39
CA LEU A 124 -11.84 -5.90 -2.79
C LEU A 124 -13.19 -5.38 -3.28
N SER A 125 -14.24 -5.44 -2.45
CA SER A 125 -15.56 -4.87 -2.78
C SER A 125 -15.55 -3.34 -2.94
N LYS A 126 -14.56 -2.66 -2.34
CA LYS A 126 -14.34 -1.21 -2.43
C LYS A 126 -13.27 -0.82 -3.47
N GLY A 127 -12.84 -1.76 -4.32
CA GLY A 127 -11.93 -1.51 -5.44
C GLY A 127 -10.45 -1.74 -5.14
N SER A 128 -10.07 -2.22 -3.95
CA SER A 128 -8.69 -2.66 -3.69
C SER A 128 -8.31 -3.83 -4.60
N GLN A 129 -7.02 -4.01 -4.83
CA GLN A 129 -6.50 -5.09 -5.66
C GLN A 129 -5.70 -6.09 -4.83
N MET A 130 -5.71 -7.35 -5.24
CA MET A 130 -4.81 -8.39 -4.73
C MET A 130 -3.97 -8.91 -5.90
N LEU A 131 -2.65 -8.81 -5.80
CA LEU A 131 -1.70 -9.14 -6.87
C LEU A 131 -0.56 -10.01 -6.34
N GLN A 132 -0.05 -10.91 -7.17
CA GLN A 132 1.08 -11.76 -6.82
C GLN A 132 2.39 -11.13 -7.29
N PHE A 133 3.37 -11.02 -6.39
CA PHE A 133 4.72 -10.63 -6.75
C PHE A 133 5.55 -11.84 -7.16
N LYS A 134 6.03 -11.83 -8.41
CA LYS A 134 6.76 -12.96 -9.02
C LYS A 134 8.28 -12.93 -8.80
N HIS A 135 8.77 -12.20 -7.79
CA HIS A 135 10.20 -12.07 -7.47
C HIS A 135 11.09 -11.55 -8.61
N ILE A 136 10.51 -10.78 -9.53
CA ILE A 136 11.23 -10.16 -10.65
C ILE A 136 10.88 -8.68 -10.75
N ILE A 137 11.85 -7.87 -11.20
CA ILE A 137 11.73 -6.41 -11.30
C ILE A 137 10.53 -5.99 -12.16
N SER A 138 10.28 -6.68 -13.27
CA SER A 138 9.14 -6.40 -14.15
C SER A 138 7.80 -6.57 -13.43
N SER A 139 7.67 -7.59 -12.57
CA SER A 139 6.46 -7.81 -11.77
C SER A 139 6.26 -6.71 -10.73
N ALA A 140 7.33 -6.21 -10.12
CA ALA A 140 7.23 -5.08 -9.18
C ALA A 140 6.68 -3.84 -9.88
N TRP A 141 7.24 -3.48 -11.04
CA TRP A 141 6.75 -2.34 -11.82
C TRP A 141 5.34 -2.55 -12.35
N SER A 142 4.96 -3.76 -12.79
CA SER A 142 3.59 -4.06 -13.19
C SER A 142 2.59 -3.80 -12.06
N ILE A 143 2.94 -4.11 -10.81
CA ILE A 143 2.12 -3.82 -9.63
C ILE A 143 2.08 -2.32 -9.35
N ILE A 144 3.24 -1.66 -9.30
CA ILE A 144 3.33 -0.21 -9.00
C ILE A 144 2.52 0.61 -10.02
N ASN A 145 2.57 0.22 -11.30
CA ASN A 145 1.89 0.92 -12.39
C ASN A 145 0.36 0.78 -12.36
N THR A 146 -0.22 -0.07 -11.49
CA THR A 146 -1.69 -0.09 -11.30
C THR A 146 -2.19 1.01 -10.37
N LEU A 147 -1.30 1.63 -9.58
CA LEU A 147 -1.66 2.76 -8.74
C LEU A 147 -2.02 3.97 -9.60
N PRO A 148 -3.04 4.76 -9.19
CA PRO A 148 -3.40 5.94 -9.93
C PRO A 148 -2.26 6.96 -9.90
N MET A 149 -1.90 7.43 -11.08
CA MET A 149 -1.04 8.60 -11.22
C MET A 149 -1.88 9.83 -10.93
N MET A 150 -1.73 10.40 -9.74
CA MET A 150 -2.32 11.70 -9.43
C MET A 150 -1.57 12.76 -10.24
N GLN A 151 -2.24 13.35 -11.23
CA GLN A 151 -1.67 14.51 -11.92
C GLN A 151 -1.49 15.66 -10.92
N LYS A 152 -0.33 16.32 -10.99
CA LYS A 152 -0.08 17.56 -10.25
C LYS A 152 -1.15 18.56 -10.68
N VAL A 153 -2.11 18.86 -9.81
CA VAL A 153 -3.10 19.90 -10.09
C VAL A 153 -2.38 21.22 -10.09
N SER A 154 -2.05 21.72 -11.28
CA SER A 154 -1.61 23.09 -11.47
C SER A 154 -2.75 23.99 -11.02
N LYS A 155 -2.67 24.57 -9.81
CA LYS A 155 -3.53 25.68 -9.43
C LYS A 155 -3.29 26.81 -10.43
N VAL A 156 -4.16 26.95 -11.42
CA VAL A 156 -4.26 28.18 -12.20
C VAL A 156 -4.97 29.17 -11.29
N GLN A 157 -4.22 30.01 -10.57
CA GLN A 157 -4.77 31.27 -10.09
C GLN A 157 -5.10 32.09 -11.33
N LYS A 158 -6.40 32.19 -11.67
CA LYS A 158 -6.86 33.35 -12.42
C LYS A 158 -6.62 34.56 -11.52
N GLY A 159 -5.68 35.40 -11.91
CA GLY A 159 -5.63 36.76 -11.42
C GLY A 159 -6.87 37.46 -11.93
N ASP A 160 -7.81 37.73 -11.04
CA ASP A 160 -8.81 38.76 -11.31
C ASP A 160 -8.05 40.08 -11.23
N GLY A 161 -7.76 40.61 -12.41
CA GLY A 161 -7.24 41.95 -12.61
C GLY A 161 -8.28 42.99 -12.20
N GLN A 162 -7.74 44.08 -11.64
CA GLN A 162 -8.26 45.44 -11.47
C GLN A 162 -9.78 45.66 -11.58
#